data_AF-F7XE21-F1
#
_entry.id   AF-F7XE21-F1
#
_cell.length_a   1.000
_cell.length_b   1.000
_cell.length_c   1.000
_cell.angle_alpha   90.00
_cell.angle_beta   90.00
_cell.angle_gamma   90.00
#
_symmetry.space_group_name_H-M   'P 1'
#
loop_
_entity.id
_entity.type
_entity.pdbx_description
1 polymer ?
#
loop_
_entity_poly.entity_id
_entity_poly.type
_entity_poly.pdbx_seq_one_letter_code
_entity_poly.pdbx_strand_id
1 'polypeptide(L)' 'MAAVEFHLTKGGVAEAAHFGPEPPASHLNWVKTLPGRGWFAYFRRYGPTEGFFDNNWSLPDIEPEL' A
#
# COMPACT_ATOMS: atom_id res chain seq x y z
N MET A 1 -12.42 -1.23 10.69
CA MET A 1 -11.31 -1.61 9.78
C MET A 1 -11.87 -1.70 8.38
N ALA A 2 -11.37 -0.90 7.45
CA ALA A 2 -11.62 -1.12 6.03
C ALA A 2 -10.43 -1.91 5.47
N ALA A 3 -10.69 -3.01 4.77
CA ALA A 3 -9.67 -3.69 3.99
C ALA A 3 -9.76 -3.14 2.57
N VAL A 4 -8.68 -2.53 2.08
CA VAL A 4 -8.55 -2.16 0.68
C VAL A 4 -7.54 -3.11 0.07
N GLU A 5 -7.96 -3.80 -0.98
CA GLU A 5 -7.12 -4.72 -1.72
C GLU A 5 -6.56 -4.00 -2.93
N PHE A 6 -5.23 -3.89 -2.97
CA PHE A 6 -4.52 -3.39 -4.14
C PHE A 6 -4.06 -4.59 -4.96
N HIS A 7 -4.35 -4.57 -6.26
CA HIS A 7 -3.86 -5.58 -7.18
C HIS A 7 -2.54 -5.11 -7.75
N LEU A 8 -1.46 -5.86 -7.47
CA LEU A 8 -0.17 -5.63 -8.11
C LEU A 8 -0.32 -5.88 -9.62
N THR A 9 0.18 -4.96 -10.45
CA THR A 9 0.21 -5.17 -11.89
C THR A 9 1.22 -6.27 -12.23
N LYS A 10 0.96 -6.96 -13.35
CA LYS A 10 1.75 -8.12 -13.80
C LYS A 10 3.21 -7.70 -14.04
N GLY A 11 4.11 -8.17 -13.18
CA GLY A 11 5.53 -7.78 -13.17
C GLY A 11 6.10 -7.51 -11.78
N GLY A 12 5.26 -7.49 -10.74
CA GLY A 12 5.71 -7.34 -9.35
C GLY A 12 6.05 -5.91 -8.94
N VAL A 13 5.80 -4.93 -9.82
CA VAL A 13 5.93 -3.51 -9.49
C VAL A 13 4.61 -3.06 -8.89
N ALA A 14 4.61 -2.74 -7.59
CA ALA A 14 3.47 -2.12 -6.96
C ALA A 14 3.35 -0.68 -7.48
N GLU A 15 2.15 -0.29 -7.93
CA GLU A 15 1.81 1.13 -8.05
C GLU A 15 1.73 1.74 -6.64
N ALA A 16 2.05 3.03 -6.51
CA ALA A 16 1.98 3.73 -5.22
C ALA A 16 0.55 3.69 -4.67
N ALA A 17 0.42 3.38 -3.38
CA ALA A 17 -0.83 3.49 -2.64
C ALA A 17 -0.88 4.84 -1.91
N HIS A 18 -1.96 5.58 -2.11
CA HIS A 18 -2.17 6.90 -1.51
C HIS A 18 -3.13 6.81 -0.32
N PHE A 19 -2.82 7.53 0.75
CA PHE A 19 -3.64 7.54 1.96
C PHE A 19 -3.92 8.99 2.36
N GLY A 20 -5.19 9.38 2.42
CA GLY A 20 -5.53 10.76 2.75
C GLY A 20 -7.03 11.00 2.90
N PRO A 21 -7.46 12.13 3.50
CA PRO A 21 -8.88 12.44 3.66
C PRO A 21 -9.56 12.75 2.32
N GLU A 22 -8.80 13.27 1.35
CA GLU A 22 -9.23 13.65 0.01
C GLU A 22 -8.50 12.82 -1.05
N PRO A 23 -9.13 12.57 -2.21
CA PRO A 23 -8.52 11.82 -3.29
C PRO A 23 -7.36 12.61 -3.94
N PRO A 24 -6.23 11.95 -4.28
CA PRO A 24 -5.18 12.55 -5.08
C PRO A 24 -5.66 12.82 -6.51
N ALA A 25 -4.93 13.67 -7.24
CA ALA A 25 -5.29 14.09 -8.59
C ALA A 25 -5.41 12.89 -9.57
N SER A 26 -4.60 11.86 -9.37
CA SER A 26 -4.77 10.55 -10.00
C SER A 26 -5.63 9.66 -9.10
N HIS A 27 -6.84 9.31 -9.52
CA HIS A 27 -7.74 8.39 -8.81
C HIS A 27 -7.22 6.94 -8.66
N LEU A 28 -5.93 6.69 -8.91
CA LEU A 28 -5.31 5.39 -8.82
C LEU A 28 -4.92 5.11 -7.36
N ASN A 29 -5.34 3.95 -6.85
CA ASN A 29 -4.88 3.35 -5.59
C ASN A 29 -4.96 4.26 -4.34
N TRP A 30 -6.10 4.92 -4.11
CA TRP A 30 -6.32 5.76 -2.93
C TRP A 30 -7.20 5.11 -1.86
N VAL A 31 -6.83 5.31 -0.59
CA VAL A 31 -7.59 4.91 0.60
C VAL A 31 -7.91 6.14 1.43
N LYS A 32 -9.20 6.34 1.70
CA LYS A 32 -9.66 7.44 2.55
C LYS A 32 -9.26 7.23 4.01
N THR A 33 -8.57 8.19 4.59
CA THR A 33 -8.29 8.27 6.04
C THR A 33 -9.20 9.28 6.74
N LEU A 34 -9.36 9.17 8.06
CA LEU A 34 -10.20 10.10 8.85
C LEU A 34 -9.33 11.15 9.56
N PRO A 35 -9.56 12.46 9.36
CA PRO A 35 -8.85 13.50 10.09
C PRO A 35 -8.93 13.33 11.61
N GLY A 36 -7.81 13.52 12.31
CA GLY A 36 -7.73 13.40 13.76
C GLY A 36 -7.84 11.97 14.31
N ARG A 37 -7.84 10.93 13.45
CA ARG A 37 -7.83 9.52 13.88
C ARG A 37 -6.59 8.79 13.36
N GLY A 38 -5.94 8.04 14.25
CA GLY A 38 -4.85 7.15 13.88
C GLY A 38 -5.31 5.99 12.99
N TRP A 39 -4.39 5.49 12.17
CA TRP A 39 -4.59 4.33 11.30
C TRP A 39 -3.27 3.56 11.16
N PHE A 40 -3.35 2.35 10.61
CA PHE A 40 -2.20 1.51 10.29
C PHE A 40 -2.46 0.71 9.01
N ALA A 41 -1.40 0.36 8.29
CA ALA A 41 -1.47 -0.52 7.12
C ALA A 41 -1.13 -1.96 7.54
N TYR A 42 -1.78 -2.94 6.89
CA TYR A 42 -1.41 -4.34 7.01
C TYR A 42 -1.15 -4.93 5.62
N PHE A 43 0.11 -5.25 5.36
CA PHE A 43 0.54 -5.81 4.09
C PHE A 43 0.39 -7.33 4.09
N ARG A 44 -0.29 -7.87 3.08
CA ARG A 44 -0.47 -9.32 2.88
C ARG A 44 0.10 -9.71 1.53
N ARG A 45 0.88 -10.79 1.48
CA ARG A 45 1.19 -11.48 0.23
C ARG A 45 0.55 -12.86 0.23
N TYR A 46 -0.05 -13.19 -0.89
CA TYR A 46 -0.65 -14.49 -1.15
C TYR A 46 0.31 -15.31 -2.03
N GLY A 47 0.64 -16.53 -1.59
CA GLY A 47 1.57 -17.43 -2.30
C GLY A 47 2.99 -16.88 -2.48
N PRO A 48 3.69 -16.42 -1.41
CA PRO A 48 5.07 -15.96 -1.55
C PRO A 48 6.01 -17.09 -2.00
N THR A 49 6.97 -16.75 -2.87
CA THR A 49 8.05 -17.66 -3.29
C THR A 49 9.25 -17.57 -2.34
N GLU A 50 10.24 -18.46 -2.49
CA GLU A 50 11.47 -18.50 -1.68
C GLU A 50 12.17 -17.14 -1.58
N GLY A 51 12.26 -16.40 -2.70
CA GLY A 51 12.89 -15.08 -2.74
C GLY A 51 12.26 -14.03 -1.81
N PHE A 52 11.04 -14.25 -1.31
CA PHE A 52 10.52 -13.42 -0.22
C PHE A 52 11.23 -13.70 1.12
N PHE A 53 11.41 -14.97 1.45
CA PHE A 53 11.94 -15.40 2.74
C PHE A 53 13.45 -15.15 2.86
N ASP A 54 14.13 -14.96 1.73
CA ASP A 54 15.54 -14.60 1.66
C ASP A 54 15.86 -13.18 2.17
N ASN A 55 14.84 -12.40 2.56
CA ASN A 55 14.98 -11.00 3.01
C ASN A 55 15.69 -10.08 1.98
N ASN A 56 15.75 -10.49 0.72
CA ASN A 56 16.35 -9.69 -0.37
C ASN A 56 15.49 -8.49 -0.79
N TRP A 57 14.30 -8.33 -0.18
CA TRP A 57 13.39 -7.23 -0.43
C TRP A 57 12.66 -6.84 0.85
N SER A 58 12.44 -5.53 1.03
CA SER A 58 11.66 -4.97 2.12
C SER A 58 10.57 -4.04 1.57
N LEU A 59 9.44 -3.98 2.26
CA LEU A 59 8.37 -3.04 1.94
C LEU A 59 8.89 -1.62 2.23
N PRO A 60 8.75 -0.66 1.30
CA PRO A 60 9.08 0.73 1.58
C PRO A 60 8.22 1.31 2.69
N ASP A 61 8.77 2.30 3.40
CA ASP A 61 8.01 3.06 4.39
C ASP A 61 6.89 3.88 3.73
N ILE A 62 5.87 4.20 4.53
CA ILE A 62 4.81 5.11 4.12
C ILE A 62 5.31 6.54 4.36
N GLU A 63 5.51 7.27 3.26
CA GLU A 63 6.04 8.63 3.29
C GLU A 63 4.93 9.68 3.14
N PRO A 64 5.07 10.87 3.77
CA PRO A 64 4.17 11.99 3.51
C PRO A 64 4.38 12.54 2.08
N GLU A 65 3.27 12.91 1.43
CA GLU A 65 3.34 13.72 0.20
C GLU A 65 3.81 15.13 0.57
N LEU A 66 4.90 15.59 -0.05
CA LEU A 66 5.49 16.93 0.11
C LEU A 66 5.00 17.89 -0.98
#